data_AF-A0AAV5T8K6-F1
#
_entry.id   AF-A0AAV5T8K6-F1
#
_cell.length_a   1.000
_cell.length_b   1.000
_cell.length_c   1.000
_cell.angle_alpha   90.00
_cell.angle_beta   90.00
_cell.angle_gamma   90.00
#
_symmetry.space_group_name_H-M   'P 1'
#
loop_
_entity.id
_entity.type
_entity.pdbx_description
1 polymer ?
#
loop_
_entity_poly.entity_id
_entity_poly.type
_entity_poly.pdbx_seq_one_letter_code
_entity_poly.pdbx_strand_id
1 'polypeptide(L)'
;QIDYNRRLHLITLCISLLIAVITYPLLVFTSYRLLTSRFTSPIYQLIIINSFLGVFQIVVHILTRHLPAFYECFVIYDFLQQQRLEWISCFFMVFSYIVRLHCTFLIAVNRFFRFRSGSNRWLRNDRFFRLSLVSNLILPLIFALPTPLFGDFHYMQMSMTDGRSVFFAQLPLANLVRAQNTVSFS
;
A
#
# COMPACT_ATOMS: atom_id res chain seq x y z
N GLN A 1 27.75 7.33 -0.51
CA GLN A 1 26.33 7.56 -0.86
C GLN A 1 25.43 6.37 -0.45
N ILE A 2 25.85 5.12 -0.73
CA ILE A 2 25.11 3.89 -0.34
C ILE A 2 24.91 3.80 1.19
N ASP A 3 25.97 3.95 1.98
CA ASP A 3 25.87 3.86 3.44
C ASP A 3 24.98 4.94 4.05
N TYR A 4 24.99 6.15 3.46
CA TYR A 4 24.10 7.22 3.86
C TYR A 4 22.64 6.87 3.59
N ASN A 5 22.33 6.33 2.40
CA ASN A 5 20.99 5.89 2.05
C ASN A 5 20.52 4.73 2.95
N ARG A 6 21.39 3.75 3.22
CA ARG A 6 21.08 2.64 4.14
C ARG A 6 20.80 3.14 5.56
N ARG A 7 21.59 4.09 6.06
CA ARG A 7 21.32 4.74 7.37
C ARG A 7 19.97 5.44 7.39
N LEU A 8 19.60 6.13 6.32
CA LEU A 8 18.28 6.76 6.19
C LEU A 8 17.15 5.71 6.17
N HIS A 9 17.29 4.63 5.40
CA HIS A 9 16.34 3.52 5.38
C HIS A 9 16.21 2.82 6.74
N LEU A 10 17.30 2.70 7.50
CA LEU A 10 17.30 2.15 8.86
C LEU A 10 16.63 3.10 9.86
N ILE A 11 16.95 4.39 9.83
CA ILE A 11 16.31 5.40 10.71
C ILE A 11 14.80 5.44 10.44
N THR A 12 14.41 5.52 9.17
CA THR A 12 12.99 5.53 8.78
C THR A 12 12.30 4.23 9.16
N LEU A 13 12.93 3.07 8.98
CA LEU A 13 12.40 1.78 9.45
C LEU A 13 12.21 1.76 10.97
N CYS A 14 13.17 2.22 11.76
CA CYS A 14 13.05 2.31 13.21
C CYS A 14 11.88 3.18 13.64
N ILE A 15 11.72 4.36 13.02
CA ILE A 15 10.59 5.26 13.29
C ILE A 15 9.27 4.59 12.90
N SER A 16 9.19 3.99 11.71
CA SER A 16 8.00 3.29 11.24
C SER A 16 7.61 2.11 12.13
N LEU A 17 8.59 1.33 12.61
CA LEU A 17 8.36 0.23 13.54
C LEU A 17 7.89 0.72 14.91
N LEU A 18 8.43 1.82 15.43
CA LEU A 18 7.96 2.41 16.68
C LEU A 18 6.49 2.84 16.56
N ILE A 19 6.14 3.53 15.47
CA ILE A 19 4.75 3.93 15.18
C ILE A 19 3.87 2.68 15.04
N ALA A 20 4.35 1.65 14.34
CA ALA A 20 3.63 0.38 14.15
C ALA A 20 3.32 -0.32 15.48
N VAL A 21 4.31 -0.44 16.37
CA VAL A 21 4.17 -1.08 17.68
C VAL A 21 3.17 -0.34 18.57
N ILE A 22 3.06 0.98 18.45
CA ILE A 22 2.08 1.76 19.22
C ILE A 22 0.68 1.69 18.60
N THR A 23 0.59 1.81 17.27
CA THR A 23 -0.70 1.98 16.58
C THR A 23 -1.41 0.66 16.30
N TYR A 24 -0.69 -0.43 15.98
CA TYR A 24 -1.34 -1.68 15.57
C TYR A 24 -1.99 -2.46 16.70
N PRO A 25 -1.42 -2.58 17.91
CA PRO A 25 -2.13 -3.20 19.01
C PRO A 25 -3.44 -2.48 19.32
N LEU A 26 -3.46 -1.14 19.23
CA LEU A 26 -4.67 -0.34 19.40
C LEU A 26 -5.68 -0.60 18.26
N LEU A 27 -5.22 -0.71 17.01
CA LEU A 27 -6.08 -1.05 15.87
C LEU A 27 -6.66 -2.47 15.96
N VAL A 28 -5.88 -3.44 16.42
CA VAL A 28 -6.33 -4.82 16.65
C VAL A 28 -7.34 -4.86 17.79
N PHE A 29 -7.05 -4.19 18.91
CA PHE A 29 -7.96 -4.11 20.05
C PHE A 29 -9.29 -3.44 19.70
N THR A 30 -9.26 -2.32 18.98
CA THR A 30 -10.48 -1.63 18.52
C THR A 30 -11.27 -2.49 17.54
N SER A 31 -10.60 -3.16 16.61
CA SER A 31 -11.25 -4.08 15.66
C SER A 31 -11.89 -5.27 16.38
N TYR A 32 -11.19 -5.87 17.36
CA TYR A 32 -11.72 -6.94 18.20
C TYR A 32 -12.94 -6.49 19.02
N ARG A 33 -12.88 -5.31 19.64
CA ARG A 33 -14.01 -4.71 20.37
C ARG A 33 -15.21 -4.46 19.45
N LEU A 34 -14.99 -3.95 18.24
CA LEU A 34 -16.06 -3.72 17.28
C LEU A 34 -16.70 -5.03 16.80
N LEU A 35 -15.90 -6.09 16.59
CA LEU A 35 -16.40 -7.42 16.22
C LEU A 35 -17.22 -8.09 17.33
N THR A 36 -16.82 -7.91 18.60
CA THR A 36 -17.47 -8.55 19.76
C THR A 36 -18.64 -7.76 20.34
N SER A 37 -18.72 -6.47 20.05
CA SER A 37 -19.83 -5.62 20.47
C SER A 37 -21.13 -5.91 19.70
N ARG A 38 -22.30 -5.60 20.29
CA ARG A 38 -23.61 -5.69 19.62
C ARG A 38 -23.84 -4.58 18.55
N PHE A 39 -22.78 -3.94 18.04
CA PHE A 39 -22.92 -2.92 17.02
C PHE A 39 -23.24 -3.56 15.66
N THR A 40 -24.50 -3.49 15.25
CA THR A 40 -25.01 -4.07 14.00
C THR A 40 -24.81 -3.19 12.76
N SER A 41 -24.22 -2.00 12.91
CA SER A 41 -24.12 -1.06 11.80
C SER A 41 -23.01 -1.48 10.82
N PRO A 42 -23.29 -1.63 9.52
CA PRO A 42 -22.31 -2.11 8.53
C PRO A 42 -21.04 -1.24 8.41
N ILE A 43 -21.12 0.05 8.78
CA ILE A 43 -19.96 0.95 8.85
C ILE A 43 -18.81 0.39 9.71
N TYR A 44 -19.10 -0.33 10.80
CA TYR A 44 -18.06 -0.85 11.67
C TYR A 44 -17.23 -1.94 11.00
N GLN A 45 -17.84 -2.71 10.10
CA GLN A 45 -17.12 -3.69 9.28
C GLN A 45 -16.16 -3.00 8.30
N LEU A 46 -16.55 -1.86 7.70
CA LEU A 46 -15.62 -1.05 6.88
C LEU A 46 -14.47 -0.48 7.71
N ILE A 47 -14.74 -0.04 8.94
CA ILE A 47 -13.68 0.44 9.85
C ILE A 47 -12.71 -0.69 10.18
N ILE A 48 -13.21 -1.89 10.49
CA ILE A 48 -12.39 -3.08 10.76
C ILE A 48 -11.53 -3.41 9.53
N ILE A 49 -12.12 -3.48 8.34
CA ILE A 49 -11.41 -3.74 7.09
C ILE A 49 -10.32 -2.68 6.84
N ASN A 50 -10.64 -1.39 7.04
CA ASN A 50 -9.67 -0.31 6.89
C ASN A 50 -8.48 -0.43 7.86
N SER A 51 -8.73 -0.87 9.10
CA SER A 51 -7.67 -1.15 10.08
C SER A 51 -6.74 -2.26 9.60
N PHE A 52 -7.29 -3.38 9.13
CA PHE A 52 -6.48 -4.49 8.59
C PHE A 52 -5.71 -4.11 7.33
N LEU A 53 -6.32 -3.33 6.43
CA LEU A 53 -5.64 -2.79 5.26
C LEU A 53 -4.47 -1.87 5.62
N GLY A 54 -4.58 -1.14 6.73
CA GLY A 54 -3.48 -0.33 7.26
C GLY A 54 -2.29 -1.16 7.73
N VAL A 55 -2.53 -2.33 8.32
CA VAL A 55 -1.48 -3.31 8.68
C VAL A 55 -0.87 -3.91 7.40
N PHE A 56 -1.72 -4.35 6.47
CA PHE A 56 -1.26 -4.90 5.20
C PHE A 56 -0.35 -3.93 4.44
N GLN A 57 -0.76 -2.66 4.36
CA GLN A 57 0.00 -1.63 3.66
C GLN A 57 1.40 -1.41 4.25
N ILE A 58 1.57 -1.43 5.57
CA ILE A 58 2.91 -1.24 6.15
C ILE A 58 3.81 -2.43 5.89
N VAL A 59 3.26 -3.65 5.92
CA VAL A 59 4.01 -4.88 5.64
C VAL A 59 4.53 -4.80 4.21
N VAL A 60 3.65 -4.44 3.27
CA VAL A 60 4.03 -4.19 1.88
C VAL A 60 5.05 -3.06 1.77
N HIS A 61 4.93 -1.97 2.52
CA HIS A 61 5.88 -0.85 2.47
C HIS A 61 7.28 -1.26 2.97
N ILE A 62 7.35 -2.02 4.07
CA ILE A 62 8.60 -2.55 4.61
C ILE A 62 9.26 -3.49 3.59
N LEU A 63 8.50 -4.41 3.01
CA LEU A 63 8.97 -5.38 2.03
C LEU A 63 9.41 -4.74 0.72
N THR A 64 8.75 -3.68 0.27
CA THR A 64 9.04 -3.10 -1.06
C THR A 64 10.03 -1.95 -1.03
N ARG A 65 10.16 -1.22 0.10
CA ARG A 65 11.01 -0.02 0.21
C ARG A 65 12.15 -0.09 1.22
N HIS A 66 11.99 -0.75 2.36
CA HIS A 66 13.00 -0.73 3.42
C HIS A 66 13.95 -1.92 3.33
N LEU A 67 13.40 -3.13 3.21
CA LEU A 67 14.19 -4.36 3.14
C LEU A 67 15.14 -4.50 1.93
N PRO A 68 14.88 -3.93 0.73
CA PRO A 68 15.85 -3.96 -0.37
C PRO A 68 17.21 -3.32 -0.04
N ALA A 69 17.21 -2.34 0.88
CA ALA A 69 18.41 -1.61 1.28
C ALA A 69 19.34 -2.42 2.21
N PHE A 70 18.94 -3.61 2.64
CA PHE A 70 19.70 -4.50 3.51
C PHE A 70 20.31 -5.65 2.68
N TYR A 71 21.63 -5.85 2.81
CA TYR A 71 22.34 -6.87 2.03
C TYR A 71 21.93 -8.29 2.45
N GLU A 72 21.45 -8.45 3.69
CA GLU A 72 20.92 -9.70 4.22
C GLU A 72 19.71 -10.20 3.40
N CYS A 73 18.97 -9.28 2.77
CA CYS A 73 17.83 -9.61 1.93
C CYS A 73 18.18 -9.72 0.45
N PHE A 74 19.46 -9.61 0.07
CA PHE A 74 19.92 -9.65 -1.33
C PHE A 74 19.33 -10.82 -2.12
N VAL A 75 19.37 -12.03 -1.56
CA VAL A 75 18.90 -13.27 -2.23
C VAL A 75 17.44 -13.18 -2.68
N ILE A 76 16.60 -12.52 -1.90
CA ILE A 76 15.17 -12.38 -2.20
C ILE A 76 14.98 -11.45 -3.40
N TYR A 77 15.64 -10.31 -3.41
CA TYR A 77 15.48 -9.31 -4.46
C TYR A 77 16.22 -9.67 -5.75
N ASP A 78 17.35 -10.35 -5.65
CA ASP A 78 18.06 -10.94 -6.78
C ASP A 78 17.18 -11.99 -7.48
N PHE A 79 16.51 -12.86 -6.71
CA PHE A 79 15.54 -13.80 -7.26
C PHE A 79 14.37 -13.08 -7.95
N LEU A 80 13.80 -12.04 -7.33
CA LEU A 80 12.70 -11.27 -7.93
C LEU A 80 13.11 -10.63 -9.26
N GLN A 81 14.33 -10.09 -9.34
CA GLN A 81 14.86 -9.47 -10.55
C GLN A 81 15.14 -10.52 -11.65
N GLN A 82 15.85 -11.60 -11.31
CA GLN A 82 16.19 -12.67 -12.25
C GLN A 82 14.95 -13.33 -12.87
N GLN A 83 13.89 -13.50 -12.08
CA GLN A 83 12.63 -14.09 -12.51
C GLN A 83 11.65 -13.07 -13.10
N ARG A 84 12.02 -11.78 -13.19
CA ARG A 84 11.14 -10.69 -13.65
C ARG A 84 9.81 -10.64 -12.87
N LEU A 85 9.87 -10.85 -11.55
CA LEU A 85 8.74 -10.84 -10.62
C LEU A 85 8.61 -9.52 -9.84
N GLU A 86 9.41 -8.52 -10.17
CA GLU A 86 9.46 -7.22 -9.50
C GLU A 86 8.13 -6.46 -9.60
N TRP A 87 7.38 -6.70 -10.68
CA TRP A 87 6.04 -6.17 -10.89
C TRP A 87 5.06 -6.59 -9.79
N ILE A 88 5.27 -7.73 -9.13
CA ILE A 88 4.43 -8.21 -8.02
C ILE A 88 4.55 -7.27 -6.82
N SER A 89 5.78 -6.86 -6.49
CA SER A 89 6.06 -5.89 -5.43
C SER A 89 5.39 -4.54 -5.73
N CYS A 90 5.51 -4.06 -6.96
CA CYS A 90 4.86 -2.83 -7.40
C CYS A 90 3.33 -2.93 -7.31
N PHE A 91 2.76 -4.03 -7.80
CA PHE A 91 1.33 -4.31 -7.76
C PHE A 91 0.80 -4.31 -6.32
N PHE A 92 1.43 -5.04 -5.40
CA PHE A 92 1.00 -5.05 -4.00
C PHE A 92 1.08 -3.68 -3.36
N MET A 93 2.14 -2.92 -3.66
CA MET A 93 2.28 -1.55 -3.17
C MET A 93 1.10 -0.72 -3.64
N VAL A 94 0.86 -0.60 -4.94
CA VAL A 94 -0.22 0.22 -5.51
C VAL A 94 -1.59 -0.26 -5.03
N PHE A 95 -1.85 -1.57 -5.08
CA PHE A 95 -3.08 -2.19 -4.61
C PHE A 95 -3.38 -1.81 -3.15
N SER A 96 -2.40 -1.93 -2.24
CA SER A 96 -2.58 -1.60 -0.83
C SER A 96 -3.01 -0.14 -0.60
N TYR A 97 -2.48 0.80 -1.39
CA TYR A 97 -2.85 2.21 -1.31
C TYR A 97 -4.26 2.47 -1.86
N ILE A 98 -4.59 1.91 -3.04
CA ILE A 98 -5.89 2.16 -3.69
C ILE A 98 -7.03 1.55 -2.86
N VAL A 99 -6.87 0.31 -2.36
CA VAL A 99 -7.89 -0.34 -1.52
C VAL A 99 -8.15 0.49 -0.26
N ARG A 100 -7.11 0.99 0.42
CA ARG A 100 -7.28 1.79 1.63
C ARG A 100 -7.91 3.15 1.36
N LEU A 101 -7.51 3.82 0.27
CA LEU A 101 -8.10 5.09 -0.14
C LEU A 101 -9.58 4.93 -0.45
N HIS A 102 -9.93 3.92 -1.23
CA HIS A 102 -11.31 3.61 -1.57
C HIS A 102 -12.15 3.24 -0.33
N CYS A 103 -11.59 2.46 0.60
CA CYS A 103 -12.26 2.14 1.86
C CYS A 103 -12.53 3.39 2.71
N THR A 104 -11.55 4.30 2.78
CA THR A 104 -11.68 5.58 3.50
C THR A 104 -12.73 6.48 2.83
N PHE A 105 -12.76 6.51 1.50
CA PHE A 105 -13.78 7.22 0.72
C PHE A 105 -15.19 6.69 1.06
N LEU A 106 -15.40 5.37 1.06
CA LEU A 106 -16.69 4.77 1.42
C LEU A 106 -17.13 5.14 2.86
N ILE A 107 -16.19 5.15 3.81
CA ILE A 107 -16.46 5.57 5.20
C ILE A 107 -16.87 7.05 5.24
N ALA A 108 -16.17 7.93 4.51
CA ALA A 108 -16.47 9.35 4.45
C ALA A 108 -17.84 9.63 3.82
N VAL A 109 -18.13 8.98 2.68
CA VAL A 109 -19.42 9.05 1.99
C VAL A 109 -20.56 8.60 2.90
N ASN A 110 -20.36 7.51 3.66
CA ASN A 110 -21.35 7.05 4.63
C ASN A 110 -21.66 8.10 5.71
N ARG A 111 -20.62 8.73 6.26
CA ARG A 111 -20.78 9.77 7.29
C ARG A 111 -21.47 11.01 6.71
N PHE A 112 -21.14 11.39 5.49
CA PHE A 112 -21.77 12.50 4.78
C PHE A 112 -23.28 12.29 4.59
N PHE A 113 -23.69 11.10 4.12
CA PHE A 113 -25.12 10.78 3.94
C PHE A 113 -25.90 10.64 5.25
N ARG A 114 -25.25 10.26 6.35
CA ARG A 114 -25.87 10.22 7.69
C ARG A 114 -26.14 11.60 8.26
N PHE A 115 -25.31 12.59 7.95
CA PHE A 115 -25.45 13.95 8.45
C PHE A 115 -26.64 14.69 7.83
N ARG A 116 -27.01 14.35 6.58
CA ARG A 116 -28.11 14.99 5.86
C ARG A 116 -29.47 14.44 6.32
N SER A 117 -30.31 15.27 6.93
CA SER A 117 -31.68 14.91 7.28
C SER A 117 -32.48 14.57 6.02
N GLY A 118 -33.26 13.48 6.05
CA GLY A 118 -34.06 13.02 4.90
C GLY A 118 -33.31 12.19 3.85
N SER A 119 -32.00 11.96 3.98
CA SER A 119 -31.25 11.12 3.05
C SER A 119 -31.52 9.63 3.29
N ASN A 120 -31.83 8.94 2.19
CA ASN A 120 -32.06 7.50 2.16
C ASN A 120 -30.82 6.81 2.77
N ARG A 121 -31.00 5.99 3.82
CA ARG A 121 -29.89 5.35 4.56
C ARG A 121 -29.26 4.23 3.73
N TRP A 122 -28.58 4.59 2.65
CA TRP A 122 -28.13 3.70 1.56
C TRP A 122 -27.29 2.54 2.06
N LEU A 123 -26.38 2.79 3.01
CA LEU A 123 -25.51 1.79 3.64
C LEU A 123 -26.14 1.01 4.79
N ARG A 124 -27.41 1.29 5.13
CA ARG A 124 -28.22 0.43 6.01
C ARG A 124 -28.94 -0.67 5.23
N ASN A 125 -28.95 -0.57 3.90
CA ASN A 125 -29.45 -1.61 3.03
C ASN A 125 -28.31 -2.58 2.73
N ASP A 126 -28.45 -3.83 3.19
CA ASP A 126 -27.41 -4.87 3.12
C ASP A 126 -26.89 -5.10 1.70
N ARG A 127 -27.73 -4.88 0.68
CA ARG A 127 -27.32 -5.04 -0.74
C ARG A 127 -26.28 -4.00 -1.15
N PHE A 128 -26.53 -2.71 -0.87
CA PHE A 128 -25.59 -1.64 -1.20
C PHE A 128 -24.31 -1.73 -0.38
N PHE A 129 -24.42 -2.20 0.87
CA PHE A 129 -23.25 -2.46 1.69
C PHE A 129 -22.38 -3.59 1.12
N ARG A 130 -22.96 -4.74 0.75
CA ARG A 130 -22.22 -5.83 0.08
C ARG A 130 -21.57 -5.37 -1.23
N LEU A 131 -22.29 -4.58 -2.03
CA LEU A 131 -21.73 -3.98 -3.25
C LEU A 131 -20.55 -3.05 -2.95
N SER A 132 -20.61 -2.29 -1.85
CA SER A 132 -19.50 -1.43 -1.41
C SER A 132 -18.27 -2.24 -0.98
N LEU A 133 -18.46 -3.39 -0.34
CA LEU A 133 -17.36 -4.31 -0.01
C LEU A 133 -16.73 -4.92 -1.26
N VAL A 134 -17.56 -5.35 -2.21
CA VAL A 134 -17.12 -5.91 -3.49
C VAL A 134 -16.39 -4.86 -4.32
N SER A 135 -16.92 -3.63 -4.40
CA SER A 135 -16.26 -2.54 -5.12
C SER A 135 -14.92 -2.15 -4.49
N ASN A 136 -14.80 -2.28 -3.16
CA ASN A 136 -13.55 -2.06 -2.44
C ASN A 136 -12.46 -3.10 -2.76
N LEU A 137 -12.79 -4.20 -3.42
CA LEU A 137 -11.81 -5.16 -3.92
C LEU A 137 -11.62 -5.04 -5.44
N ILE A 138 -12.73 -4.94 -6.19
CA ILE A 138 -12.71 -4.93 -7.66
C ILE A 138 -12.11 -3.63 -8.21
N LEU A 139 -12.53 -2.45 -7.73
CA LEU A 139 -12.02 -1.19 -8.27
C LEU A 139 -10.51 -1.06 -8.05
N PRO A 140 -9.96 -1.36 -6.86
CA PRO A 140 -8.51 -1.35 -6.68
C PRO A 140 -7.77 -2.36 -7.54
N LEU A 141 -8.34 -3.55 -7.81
CA LEU A 141 -7.74 -4.49 -8.76
C LEU A 141 -7.67 -3.89 -10.17
N ILE A 142 -8.76 -3.26 -10.64
CA ILE A 142 -8.82 -2.64 -11.97
C ILE A 142 -7.84 -1.48 -12.07
N PHE A 143 -7.71 -0.63 -11.04
CA PHE A 143 -6.81 0.52 -11.06
C PHE A 143 -5.35 0.17 -10.75
N ALA A 144 -5.08 -0.95 -10.07
CA ALA A 144 -3.72 -1.44 -9.83
C ALA A 144 -3.22 -2.33 -10.97
N LEU A 145 -4.08 -2.89 -11.83
CA LEU A 145 -3.67 -3.72 -12.97
C LEU A 145 -2.77 -3.00 -14.01
N PRO A 146 -2.98 -1.71 -14.33
CA PRO A 146 -2.16 -1.00 -15.31
C PRO A 146 -0.71 -0.80 -14.86
N THR A 147 -0.42 -0.78 -13.56
CA THR A 147 0.94 -0.52 -13.07
C THR A 147 1.94 -1.63 -13.41
N PRO A 148 1.65 -2.93 -13.24
CA PRO A 148 2.51 -4.00 -13.74
C PRO A 148 2.47 -4.16 -15.27
N LEU A 149 1.39 -3.72 -15.95
CA LEU A 149 1.24 -3.83 -17.40
C LEU A 149 1.95 -2.72 -18.19
N PHE A 150 2.07 -1.52 -17.62
CA PHE A 150 2.58 -0.32 -18.30
C PHE A 150 3.71 0.40 -17.54
N GLY A 151 4.03 -0.04 -16.31
CA GLY A 151 5.06 0.56 -15.47
C GLY A 151 6.35 -0.25 -15.46
N ASP A 152 7.46 0.39 -15.86
CA ASP A 152 8.82 -0.18 -15.77
C ASP A 152 9.37 -0.12 -14.32
N PHE A 153 8.70 -0.79 -13.39
CA PHE A 153 9.23 -0.94 -12.03
C PHE A 153 10.36 -1.96 -12.02
N HIS A 154 11.53 -1.56 -11.54
CA HIS A 154 12.69 -2.43 -11.43
C HIS A 154 13.50 -2.10 -10.17
N TYR A 155 14.11 -3.12 -9.59
CA TYR A 155 15.14 -3.00 -8.59
C TYR A 155 16.49 -2.85 -9.29
N MET A 156 17.21 -1.79 -8.95
CA MET A 156 18.58 -1.60 -9.43
C MET A 156 19.56 -2.12 -8.38
N GLN A 157 20.47 -3.00 -8.82
CA GLN A 157 21.56 -3.50 -7.99
C GLN A 157 22.65 -2.45 -7.85
N MET A 158 23.19 -2.29 -6.65
CA MET A 158 24.33 -1.42 -6.37
C MET A 158 25.37 -2.15 -5.53
N SER A 159 26.59 -2.22 -6.06
CA SER A 159 27.73 -2.80 -5.36
C SER A 159 28.28 -1.84 -4.31
N MET A 160 28.50 -2.34 -3.11
CA MET A 160 29.20 -1.69 -2.00
C MET A 160 30.72 -1.78 -2.20
N THR A 161 31.45 -0.95 -1.45
CA THR A 161 32.92 -0.95 -1.42
C THR A 161 33.52 -2.30 -1.04
N ASP A 162 32.77 -3.08 -0.24
CA ASP A 162 33.23 -4.35 0.33
C ASP A 162 32.82 -5.55 -0.53
N GLY A 163 32.37 -5.32 -1.78
CA GLY A 163 31.95 -6.35 -2.73
C GLY A 163 30.52 -6.88 -2.55
N ARG A 164 29.83 -6.50 -1.46
CA ARG A 164 28.42 -6.84 -1.23
C ARG A 164 27.50 -6.02 -2.12
N SER A 165 26.28 -6.50 -2.39
CA SER A 165 25.29 -5.79 -3.21
C SER A 165 23.99 -5.53 -2.45
N VAL A 166 23.34 -4.42 -2.75
CA VAL A 166 22.00 -4.06 -2.27
C VAL A 166 21.11 -3.63 -3.43
N PHE A 167 19.80 -3.64 -3.21
CA PHE A 167 18.82 -3.25 -4.20
C PHE A 167 18.12 -1.96 -3.78
N PHE A 168 17.75 -1.14 -4.76
CA PHE A 168 16.85 -0.02 -4.53
C PHE A 168 15.75 0.01 -5.59
N ALA A 169 14.53 0.31 -5.14
CA ALA A 169 13.40 0.46 -6.04
C ALA A 169 13.60 1.74 -6.86
N GLN A 170 13.73 1.60 -8.17
CA GLN A 170 13.82 2.73 -9.08
C GLN A 170 12.45 3.02 -9.67
N LEU A 171 12.05 4.29 -9.67
CA LEU A 171 10.87 4.72 -10.40
C LEU A 171 11.12 4.54 -11.91
N PRO A 172 10.09 4.25 -12.73
CA PRO A 172 10.24 4.10 -14.17
C PRO A 172 10.72 5.42 -14.80
N LEU A 173 12.03 5.58 -14.88
CA LEU A 173 12.70 6.74 -15.47
C LEU A 173 12.50 6.75 -16.99
N ALA A 174 12.30 5.60 -17.62
CA ALA A 174 12.05 5.51 -19.06
C ALA A 174 10.85 6.37 -19.48
N ASN A 175 9.74 6.35 -18.74
CA ASN A 175 8.56 7.18 -19.05
C ASN A 175 8.75 8.67 -18.70
N LEU A 176 9.50 8.99 -17.65
CA LEU A 176 9.84 10.39 -17.30
C LEU A 176 10.80 11.03 -18.32
N VAL A 177 11.80 10.28 -18.77
CA VAL A 177 12.73 10.71 -19.82
C VAL A 177 12.00 10.81 -21.16
N ARG A 178 11.11 9.87 -21.49
CA ARG A 178 10.25 9.97 -22.69
C ARG A 178 9.34 11.19 -22.65
N ALA A 179 8.73 11.47 -21.50
CA ALA A 179 7.87 12.63 -21.27
C ALA A 179 8.66 13.96 -21.35
N GLN A 180 9.85 14.03 -20.74
CA GLN A 180 10.75 15.18 -20.86
C GLN A 180 11.18 15.40 -22.31
N ASN A 181 11.53 14.33 -23.03
CA ASN A 181 11.90 14.42 -24.43
C ASN A 181 10.71 14.95 -25.26
N THR A 182 9.49 14.46 -25.07
CA THR A 182 8.31 14.97 -25.80
C THR A 182 7.98 16.44 -25.49
N VAL A 183 8.28 16.96 -24.31
CA VAL A 183 8.05 18.38 -23.94
C VAL A 183 9.19 19.29 -24.41
N SER A 184 10.41 18.76 -24.58
CA SER A 184 11.54 19.51 -25.13
C SER A 184 11.54 19.65 -26.66
N PHE A 185 10.64 18.95 -27.36
CA PHE A 185 10.45 19.00 -28.82
C PHE A 185 9.17 19.76 -29.25
N SER A 186 8.50 20.47 -28.32
CA SER A 186 7.37 21.37 -28.57
C SER A 186 7.70 22.80 -28.14
#